data_AF-A0A7V9L9T4-F1
#
_entry.id   AF-A0A7V9L9T4-F1
#
_cell.length_a   1.000
_cell.length_b   1.000
_cell.length_c   1.000
_cell.angle_alpha   90.00
_cell.angle_beta   90.00
_cell.angle_gamma   90.00
#
_symmetry.space_group_name_H-M   'P 1'
#
loop_
_entity.id
_entity.type
_entity.pdbx_description
1 polymer ?
#
loop_
_entity_poly.entity_id
_entity_poly.type
_entity_poly.pdbx_seq_one_letter_code
_entity_poly.pdbx_strand_id
1 'polypeptide(L)'
;WKNASDEQFSTQTRIAFASMTRNPKRMESVLQKVAKSDRRAFADAIYEMVTTDLTEQVNEIKSPVLILAADGGFQKRIRGQVETIPDHEMIVLKGTKHFVMFDDPAAYKKAIDSFLEDHPADDNPKKKPSSTGKSGKPDKPDKPDDDSDQDADDSGD
;
A
#
# COMPACT_ATOMS: atom_id res chain seq x y z
N TRP A 1 -17.81 0.74 -20.43
CA TRP A 1 -18.36 1.73 -19.50
C TRP A 1 -19.53 2.53 -20.08
N LYS A 2 -19.36 3.26 -21.20
CA LYS A 2 -20.41 4.14 -21.77
C LYS A 2 -21.77 3.45 -22.04
N ASN A 3 -21.76 2.18 -22.48
CA ASN A 3 -22.97 1.46 -22.88
C ASN A 3 -23.40 0.35 -21.90
N ALA A 4 -22.79 0.26 -20.71
CA ALA A 4 -23.20 -0.75 -19.73
C ALA A 4 -24.55 -0.37 -19.08
N SER A 5 -25.39 -1.33 -18.71
CA SER A 5 -26.53 -1.07 -17.80
C SER A 5 -26.04 -0.78 -16.37
N ASP A 6 -26.90 -0.22 -15.51
CA ASP A 6 -26.58 -0.01 -14.10
C ASP A 6 -26.22 -1.33 -13.39
N GLU A 7 -26.95 -2.38 -13.72
CA GLU A 7 -26.71 -3.73 -13.21
C GLU A 7 -25.37 -4.28 -13.68
N GLN A 8 -25.03 -4.10 -14.96
CA GLN A 8 -23.73 -4.54 -15.50
C GLN A 8 -22.58 -3.78 -14.84
N PHE A 9 -22.69 -2.46 -14.69
CA PHE A 9 -21.68 -1.65 -14.01
C PHE A 9 -21.53 -2.07 -12.55
N SER A 10 -22.64 -2.17 -11.80
CA SER A 10 -22.63 -2.60 -10.40
C SER A 10 -22.01 -3.99 -10.22
N THR A 11 -22.36 -4.94 -11.09
CA THR A 11 -21.82 -6.30 -11.06
C THR A 11 -20.32 -6.30 -11.32
N GLN A 12 -19.85 -5.58 -12.34
CA GLN A 12 -18.43 -5.48 -12.68
C GLN A 12 -17.63 -4.84 -11.54
N THR A 13 -18.12 -3.75 -10.95
CA THR A 13 -17.50 -3.13 -9.78
C THR A 13 -17.47 -4.08 -8.60
N ARG A 14 -18.56 -4.80 -8.31
CA ARG A 14 -18.56 -5.80 -7.21
C ARG A 14 -17.48 -6.86 -7.43
N ILE A 15 -17.39 -7.42 -8.63
CA ILE A 15 -16.39 -8.43 -8.96
C ILE A 15 -14.97 -7.89 -8.77
N ALA A 16 -14.70 -6.67 -9.26
CA ALA A 16 -13.38 -6.05 -9.16
C ALA A 16 -12.94 -5.83 -7.70
N PHE A 17 -13.84 -5.46 -6.80
CA PHE A 17 -13.51 -5.11 -5.41
C PHE A 17 -13.71 -6.26 -4.42
N ALA A 18 -14.47 -7.30 -4.77
CA ALA A 18 -14.82 -8.39 -3.85
C ALA A 18 -13.60 -9.11 -3.26
N SER A 19 -12.51 -9.21 -4.02
CA SER A 19 -11.29 -9.88 -3.60
C SER A 19 -10.32 -8.99 -2.79
N MET A 20 -10.57 -7.68 -2.71
CA MET A 20 -9.62 -6.68 -2.21
C MET A 20 -9.61 -6.49 -0.69
N THR A 21 -10.53 -7.15 0.03
CA THR A 21 -10.63 -7.11 1.50
C THR A 21 -10.94 -8.52 2.03
N ARG A 22 -10.61 -8.76 3.30
CA ARG A 22 -11.08 -9.91 4.09
C ARG A 22 -12.44 -9.65 4.73
N ASN A 23 -12.94 -8.41 4.68
CA ASN A 23 -14.20 -8.00 5.30
C ASN A 23 -15.22 -7.53 4.26
N PRO A 24 -15.85 -8.44 3.49
CA PRO A 24 -16.77 -8.07 2.41
C PRO A 24 -17.98 -7.27 2.90
N LYS A 25 -18.40 -7.47 4.15
CA LYS A 25 -19.50 -6.70 4.76
C LYS A 25 -19.18 -5.20 4.86
N ARG A 26 -17.94 -4.84 5.17
CA ARG A 26 -17.50 -3.43 5.20
C ARG A 26 -17.45 -2.81 3.81
N MET A 27 -17.13 -3.63 2.80
CA MET A 27 -17.06 -3.20 1.39
C MET A 27 -18.43 -2.89 0.77
N GLU A 28 -19.51 -3.52 1.22
CA GLU A 28 -20.83 -3.34 0.60
C GLU A 28 -21.29 -1.87 0.58
N SER A 29 -21.06 -1.13 1.67
CA SER A 29 -21.39 0.30 1.73
C SER A 29 -20.59 1.15 0.73
N VAL A 30 -19.35 0.76 0.44
CA VAL A 30 -18.49 1.41 -0.56
C VAL A 30 -19.00 1.07 -1.96
N LEU A 31 -19.28 -0.20 -2.23
CA LEU A 31 -19.81 -0.67 -3.51
C LEU A 31 -21.14 -0.01 -3.88
N GLN A 32 -22.02 0.20 -2.91
CA GLN A 32 -23.27 0.94 -3.11
C GLN A 32 -23.05 2.41 -3.49
N LYS A 33 -21.99 3.05 -2.94
CA LYS A 33 -21.62 4.41 -3.32
C LYS A 33 -21.00 4.45 -4.71
N VAL A 34 -20.09 3.51 -5.02
CA VAL A 34 -19.48 3.41 -6.36
C VAL A 34 -20.54 3.18 -7.44
N ALA A 35 -21.53 2.33 -7.18
CA ALA A 35 -22.64 2.09 -8.10
C ALA A 35 -23.47 3.34 -8.42
N LYS A 36 -23.40 4.38 -7.57
CA LYS A 36 -24.08 5.67 -7.75
C LYS A 36 -23.15 6.77 -8.29
N SER A 37 -21.86 6.51 -8.44
CA SER A 37 -20.90 7.47 -8.98
C SER A 37 -21.19 7.75 -10.46
N ASP A 38 -20.89 8.97 -10.91
CA ASP A 38 -20.88 9.27 -12.34
C ASP A 38 -19.85 8.38 -13.06
N ARG A 39 -20.32 7.68 -14.09
CA ARG A 39 -19.51 6.64 -14.76
C ARG A 39 -18.40 7.21 -15.61
N ARG A 40 -18.58 8.42 -16.13
CA ARG A 40 -17.54 9.09 -16.92
C ARG A 40 -16.42 9.53 -15.97
N ALA A 41 -16.77 10.19 -14.86
CA ALA A 41 -15.81 10.56 -13.83
C ALA A 41 -15.07 9.33 -13.27
N PHE A 42 -15.78 8.22 -13.03
CA PHE A 42 -15.15 6.97 -12.60
C PHE A 42 -14.15 6.44 -13.64
N ALA A 43 -14.54 6.39 -14.92
CA ALA A 43 -13.67 5.89 -15.98
C ALA A 43 -12.46 6.81 -16.21
N ASP A 44 -12.66 8.13 -16.16
CA ASP A 44 -11.60 9.13 -16.30
C ASP A 44 -10.60 9.01 -15.14
N ALA A 45 -11.07 8.83 -13.90
CA ALA A 45 -10.20 8.61 -12.74
C ALA A 45 -9.40 7.29 -12.84
N ILE A 46 -10.01 6.20 -13.29
CA ILE A 46 -9.29 4.94 -13.52
C ILE A 46 -8.27 5.10 -14.65
N TYR A 47 -8.63 5.79 -15.74
CA TYR A 47 -7.73 6.06 -16.85
C TYR A 47 -6.50 6.85 -16.37
N GLU A 48 -6.72 7.97 -15.69
CA GLU A 48 -5.65 8.80 -15.13
C GLU A 48 -4.75 7.99 -14.19
N MET A 49 -5.34 7.20 -13.28
CA MET A 49 -4.60 6.37 -12.34
C MET A 49 -3.68 5.33 -13.03
N VAL A 50 -4.09 4.76 -14.17
CA VAL A 50 -3.30 3.72 -14.86
C VAL A 50 -2.32 4.28 -15.90
N THR A 51 -2.51 5.52 -16.35
CA THR A 51 -1.63 6.16 -17.33
C THR A 51 -0.65 7.16 -16.73
N THR A 52 -0.87 7.59 -15.49
CA THR A 52 0.00 8.55 -14.81
C THR A 52 1.10 7.82 -14.06
N ASP A 53 2.34 8.10 -14.41
CA ASP A 53 3.52 7.68 -13.65
C ASP A 53 4.10 8.88 -12.90
N LEU A 54 4.22 8.74 -11.58
CA LEU A 54 4.78 9.76 -10.69
C LEU A 54 6.12 9.34 -10.09
N THR A 55 6.70 8.20 -10.52
CA THR A 55 7.88 7.61 -9.88
C THR A 55 9.09 8.54 -9.88
N GLU A 56 9.25 9.38 -10.92
CA GLU A 56 10.36 10.35 -10.97
C GLU A 56 10.13 11.54 -10.03
N GLN A 57 8.87 11.93 -9.82
CA GLN A 57 8.46 13.09 -9.04
C GLN A 57 8.39 12.80 -7.53
N VAL A 58 8.34 11.53 -7.10
CA VAL A 58 8.28 11.20 -5.67
C VAL A 58 9.49 11.73 -4.88
N ASN A 59 10.64 11.93 -5.54
CA ASN A 59 11.84 12.52 -4.92
C ASN A 59 11.66 13.99 -4.50
N GLU A 60 10.64 14.68 -5.02
CA GLU A 60 10.32 16.07 -4.70
C GLU A 60 9.62 16.18 -3.34
N ILE A 61 9.06 15.08 -2.80
CA ILE A 61 8.39 15.05 -1.51
C ILE A 61 9.40 15.35 -0.40
N LYS A 62 9.14 16.40 0.39
CA LYS A 62 10.01 16.84 1.51
C LYS A 62 9.40 16.65 2.89
N SER A 63 8.10 16.41 2.96
CA SER A 63 7.43 16.05 4.21
C SER A 63 7.72 14.60 4.57
N PRO A 64 7.72 14.23 5.87
CA PRO A 64 7.70 12.83 6.29
C PRO A 64 6.54 12.07 5.64
N VAL A 65 6.78 10.82 5.21
CA VAL A 65 5.76 9.98 4.56
C VAL A 65 5.60 8.65 5.27
N LEU A 66 4.37 8.34 5.67
CA LEU A 66 3.98 7.00 6.09
C LEU A 66 3.33 6.24 4.94
N ILE A 67 3.85 5.05 4.65
CA ILE A 67 3.26 4.09 3.70
C ILE A 67 2.70 2.91 4.49
N LEU A 68 1.37 2.77 4.50
CA LEU A 68 0.69 1.60 5.04
C LEU A 68 0.32 0.64 3.92
N ALA A 69 1.03 -0.49 3.87
CA ALA A 69 0.89 -1.47 2.80
C ALA A 69 0.19 -2.75 3.28
N ALA A 70 -0.54 -3.36 2.36
CA ALA A 70 -1.08 -4.69 2.55
C ALA A 70 0.02 -5.76 2.50
N ASP A 71 -0.27 -6.91 3.09
CA ASP A 71 0.59 -8.08 2.94
C ASP A 71 0.54 -8.64 1.50
N GLY A 72 1.58 -9.36 1.08
CA GLY A 72 1.67 -9.98 -0.24
C GLY A 72 2.69 -9.38 -1.22
N GLY A 73 2.52 -9.70 -2.51
CA GLY A 73 3.60 -9.61 -3.52
C GLY A 73 4.00 -8.21 -3.99
N PHE A 74 3.28 -7.15 -3.61
CA PHE A 74 3.57 -5.79 -4.10
C PHE A 74 4.56 -5.01 -3.24
N GLN A 75 4.91 -5.50 -2.05
CA GLN A 75 5.74 -4.76 -1.09
C GLN A 75 7.09 -4.34 -1.67
N LYS A 76 7.77 -5.23 -2.40
CA LYS A 76 9.06 -4.92 -3.04
C LYS A 76 8.93 -3.80 -4.07
N ARG A 77 7.85 -3.81 -4.87
CA ARG A 77 7.58 -2.76 -5.86
C ARG A 77 7.29 -1.43 -5.18
N ILE A 78 6.45 -1.43 -4.14
CA ILE A 78 6.12 -0.21 -3.39
C ILE A 78 7.38 0.39 -2.77
N ARG A 79 8.25 -0.42 -2.13
CA ARG A 79 9.53 0.06 -1.59
C ARG A 79 10.38 0.77 -2.65
N GLY A 80 10.55 0.16 -3.82
CA GLY A 80 11.31 0.77 -4.91
C GLY A 80 10.67 2.08 -5.42
N GLN A 81 9.34 2.22 -5.36
CA GLN A 81 8.66 3.46 -5.78
C GLN A 81 8.84 4.62 -4.80
N VAL A 82 9.15 4.34 -3.53
CA VAL A 82 9.24 5.37 -2.48
C VAL A 82 10.66 5.57 -1.95
N GLU A 83 11.64 4.82 -2.44
CA GLU A 83 13.02 4.82 -1.92
C GLU A 83 13.72 6.18 -2.03
N THR A 84 13.31 7.01 -2.99
CA THR A 84 13.88 8.35 -3.21
C THR A 84 13.27 9.43 -2.32
N ILE A 85 12.23 9.11 -1.55
CA ILE A 85 11.65 10.02 -0.56
C ILE A 85 12.64 10.12 0.62
N PRO A 86 13.15 11.31 0.99
CA PRO A 86 14.20 11.42 2.00
C PRO A 86 13.78 10.95 3.40
N ASP A 87 12.51 11.15 3.75
CA ASP A 87 11.93 10.81 5.04
C ASP A 87 10.66 9.99 4.83
N HIS A 88 10.81 8.66 4.87
CA HIS A 88 9.70 7.73 4.69
C HIS A 88 9.80 6.53 5.63
N GLU A 89 8.64 6.04 6.04
CA GLU A 89 8.47 4.79 6.76
C GLU A 89 7.43 3.95 6.02
N MET A 90 7.71 2.65 5.85
CA MET A 90 6.75 1.70 5.31
C MET A 90 6.42 0.62 6.33
N ILE A 91 5.13 0.52 6.69
CA ILE A 91 4.60 -0.52 7.59
C ILE A 91 3.73 -1.46 6.78
N VAL A 92 4.01 -2.76 6.87
CA VAL A 92 3.20 -3.81 6.27
C VAL A 92 2.23 -4.38 7.30
N LEU A 93 0.93 -4.25 7.07
CA LEU A 93 -0.10 -4.80 7.94
C LEU A 93 -0.33 -6.26 7.57
N LYS A 94 0.32 -7.18 8.29
CA LYS A 94 0.30 -8.62 8.01
C LYS A 94 -1.11 -9.19 7.90
N GLY A 95 -1.31 -10.08 6.95
CA GLY A 95 -2.61 -10.73 6.72
C GLY A 95 -3.72 -9.79 6.25
N THR A 96 -3.45 -8.54 5.88
CA THR A 96 -4.44 -7.65 5.25
C THR A 96 -4.35 -7.70 3.73
N LYS A 97 -5.42 -7.32 3.05
CA LYS A 97 -5.46 -7.08 1.60
C LYS A 97 -5.49 -5.58 1.31
N HIS A 98 -5.69 -5.20 0.04
CA HIS A 98 -5.65 -3.83 -0.46
C HIS A 98 -6.37 -2.80 0.43
N PHE A 99 -7.53 -3.14 1.00
CA PHE A 99 -8.22 -2.29 1.99
C PHE A 99 -7.77 -2.59 3.43
N VAL A 100 -6.52 -2.24 3.74
CA VAL A 100 -5.90 -2.51 5.05
C VAL A 100 -6.71 -1.93 6.22
N MET A 101 -7.33 -0.76 6.02
CA MET A 101 -8.16 -0.08 7.02
C MET A 101 -9.47 -0.82 7.34
N PHE A 102 -9.93 -1.72 6.45
CA PHE A 102 -11.09 -2.57 6.71
C PHE A 102 -10.71 -3.90 7.32
N ASP A 103 -9.54 -4.43 6.96
CA ASP A 103 -9.06 -5.72 7.41
C ASP A 103 -8.49 -5.67 8.83
N ASP A 104 -7.71 -4.63 9.16
CA ASP A 104 -7.19 -4.39 10.51
C ASP A 104 -7.31 -2.91 10.90
N PRO A 105 -8.52 -2.45 11.28
CA PRO A 105 -8.74 -1.05 11.64
C PRO A 105 -7.93 -0.61 12.88
N ALA A 106 -7.60 -1.53 13.78
CA ALA A 106 -6.88 -1.22 15.01
C ALA A 106 -5.39 -0.97 14.71
N ALA A 107 -4.74 -1.85 13.96
CA ALA A 107 -3.36 -1.64 13.54
C ALA A 107 -3.21 -0.43 12.62
N TYR A 108 -4.15 -0.25 11.68
CA TYR A 108 -4.19 0.91 10.79
C TYR A 108 -4.25 2.23 11.58
N LYS A 109 -5.19 2.36 12.52
CA LYS A 109 -5.31 3.56 13.34
C LYS A 109 -4.07 3.80 14.19
N LYS A 110 -3.56 2.75 14.85
CA LYS A 110 -2.36 2.86 15.69
C LYS A 110 -1.16 3.38 14.90
N ALA A 111 -0.94 2.87 13.69
CA ALA A 111 0.16 3.31 12.85
C ALA A 111 0.05 4.80 12.47
N ILE A 112 -1.17 5.27 12.15
CA ILE A 112 -1.41 6.69 11.88
C ILE A 112 -1.17 7.54 13.13
N ASP A 113 -1.73 7.15 14.28
CA ASP A 113 -1.57 7.91 15.53
C ASP A 113 -0.09 8.04 15.89
N SER A 114 0.66 6.94 15.88
CA SER A 114 2.10 6.97 16.20
C SER A 114 2.89 7.83 15.23
N PHE A 115 2.62 7.75 13.93
CA PHE A 115 3.30 8.59 12.96
C PHE A 115 3.01 10.08 13.15
N LEU A 116 1.76 10.45 13.48
CA LEU A 116 1.38 11.85 13.75
C LEU A 116 1.94 12.35 15.09
N GLU A 117 2.09 11.49 16.09
CA GLU A 117 2.75 11.82 17.36
C GLU A 117 4.26 12.07 17.16
N ASP A 118 4.92 11.28 16.32
CA ASP A 118 6.34 11.43 15.99
C ASP A 118 6.60 12.62 15.03
N HIS A 119 5.59 13.03 14.25
CA HIS A 119 5.65 14.13 13.29
C HIS A 119 4.53 15.15 13.56
N PRO A 120 4.58 15.86 14.70
CA PRO A 120 3.58 16.88 15.02
C PRO A 120 3.57 17.96 13.94
N ALA A 121 2.39 18.52 13.66
CA ALA A 121 2.28 19.62 12.72
C ALA A 121 3.16 20.79 13.18
N ASP A 122 4.07 21.25 12.31
CA ASP A 122 4.82 22.48 12.53
C ASP A 122 3.82 23.66 12.47
N ASP A 123 3.38 24.12 13.63
CA ASP A 123 2.52 25.30 13.81
C ASP A 123 3.28 26.62 13.62
N ASN A 124 4.56 26.56 13.23
CA ASN A 124 5.41 27.72 12.96
C ASN A 124 5.79 27.84 11.47
N PRO A 125 5.21 28.80 10.71
CA PRO A 125 5.40 28.92 9.26
C PRO A 125 6.80 29.40 8.81
N LYS A 126 7.80 29.43 9.68
CA LYS A 126 9.15 29.99 9.40
C LYS A 126 10.33 29.05 9.63
N LYS A 127 10.12 27.79 9.99
CA LYS A 127 11.22 26.84 10.22
C LYS A 127 11.39 25.93 9.01
N LYS A 128 12.60 25.87 8.45
CA LYS A 128 12.95 24.85 7.43
C LYS A 128 12.91 23.45 8.08
N PRO A 129 12.58 22.39 7.32
CA PRO A 129 12.46 21.05 7.85
C PRO A 129 13.76 20.63 8.56
N SER A 130 13.64 20.17 9.81
CA SER A 130 14.79 19.71 10.59
C SER A 130 15.22 18.32 10.12
N SER A 131 16.47 18.17 9.71
CA SER A 131 17.07 16.88 9.34
C SER A 131 17.45 16.07 10.57
N THR A 132 16.48 15.74 11.42
CA THR A 132 16.68 14.82 12.55
C THR A 132 15.83 13.57 12.38
N GLY A 133 15.88 12.99 11.18
CA GLY A 133 15.47 11.61 10.95
C GLY A 133 16.39 10.70 11.74
N LYS A 134 15.87 10.13 12.83
CA LYS A 134 16.51 9.02 13.53
C LYS A 134 16.49 7.86 12.54
N SER A 135 17.64 7.53 11.97
CA SER A 135 17.78 6.38 11.07
C SER A 135 17.30 5.12 11.78
N GLY A 136 16.08 4.67 11.41
CA GLY A 136 15.62 3.33 11.68
C GLY A 136 16.65 2.37 11.10
N LYS A 137 17.26 1.58 11.98
CA LYS A 137 18.27 0.59 11.64
C LYS A 137 17.70 -0.32 10.54
N PRO A 138 18.42 -0.59 9.43
CA PRO A 138 17.91 -1.48 8.40
C PRO A 138 17.66 -2.86 9.01
N ASP A 139 16.46 -3.40 8.79
CA ASP A 139 16.14 -4.80 9.09
C ASP A 139 17.16 -5.68 8.36
N LYS A 140 17.73 -6.62 9.12
CA LYS A 140 18.67 -7.62 8.61
C LYS A 140 17.99 -8.39 7.48
N PRO A 141 18.66 -8.64 6.34
CA PRO A 141 18.12 -9.55 5.34
C PRO A 141 17.96 -10.94 5.96
N ASP A 142 16.80 -11.56 5.73
CA ASP A 142 16.57 -12.97 6.05
C ASP A 142 17.67 -13.81 5.40
N LYS A 143 18.24 -14.71 6.20
CA LYS A 143 19.28 -15.65 5.78
C LYS A 143 18.68 -16.56 4.69
N PRO A 144 19.37 -16.84 3.58
CA PRO A 144 18.95 -17.92 2.70
C PRO A 144 19.04 -19.23 3.48
N ASP A 145 18.03 -20.10 3.30
CA ASP A 145 18.08 -21.47 3.78
C ASP A 145 19.29 -22.17 3.15
N ASP A 146 20.13 -22.70 4.02
CA ASP A 146 21.36 -23.41 3.73
C ASP A 146 21.00 -24.86 3.38
N ASP A 147 20.60 -25.11 2.13
CA ASP A 147 20.53 -26.46 1.56
C ASP A 147 21.93 -26.87 1.09
N SER A 148 22.80 -27.15 2.05
CA SER A 148 23.97 -27.99 1.82
C SER A 148 24.03 -29.07 2.87
N ASP A 149 23.52 -30.25 2.53
CA ASP A 149 24.05 -31.49 3.06
C ASP A 149 23.72 -32.68 2.14
N GLN A 150 24.80 -33.37 1.78
CA GLN A 150 24.92 -34.77 1.35
C GLN A 150 24.90 -35.07 -0.15
N ASP A 151 26.05 -34.79 -0.78
CA ASP A 151 26.69 -35.77 -1.64
C ASP A 151 27.34 -36.85 -0.76
N ALA A 152 26.88 -38.10 -0.88
CA ALA A 152 27.64 -39.28 -0.49
C ALA A 152 27.48 -40.34 -1.59
N ASP A 153 28.57 -40.46 -2.33
CA ASP A 153 28.99 -41.53 -3.22
C ASP A 153 28.79 -42.91 -2.55
N ASP A 154 28.10 -43.84 -3.22
CA ASP A 154 28.32 -45.28 -3.01
C ASP A 154 28.07 -46.05 -4.31
N SER A 155 29.19 -46.50 -4.85
CA SER A 155 29.34 -47.46 -5.93
C SER A 155 29.23 -48.90 -5.39
N GLY A 156 28.38 -49.75 -5.98
CA GLY A 156 28.45 -51.19 -5.74
C GLY A 156 27.34 -52.02 -6.41
N ASP A 157 27.77 -52.77 -7.44
CA ASP A 157 27.16 -53.93 -8.14
C ASP A 157 25.73 -53.83 -8.73
#